data_AF-A0A1Q9NM48-F1
#
_entry.id   AF-A0A1Q9NM48-F1
#
_cell.length_a   1.000
_cell.length_b   1.000
_cell.length_c   1.000
_cell.angle_alpha   90.00
_cell.angle_beta   90.00
_cell.angle_gamma   90.00
#
_symmetry.space_group_name_H-M   'P 1'
#
loop_
_entity.id
_entity.type
_entity.pdbx_description
1 polymer ?
#
loop_
_entity_poly.entity_id
_entity_poly.type
_entity_poly.pdbx_seq_one_letter_code
_entity_poly.pdbx_strand_id
1 'polypeptide(L)'
;GITHLWYATSSRNESSMKVADKCGFQVANRTGYFRIYKPFPPHPKPSLSIVPMSVTPERLHDLLGENPDLVESSTFPLAWHFDFKTLDGLTRLLDEAMVKVVVDESGKVRGLYCLTERERNEETTAAFTVFSTDRSVFVDIMSRMIDQAETLGADRAVFFLGPRVTEWALGLGYVADEFVDRRFLLYELNLS
;
A
#
# COMPACT_ATOMS: atom_id res chain seq x y z
N GLY A 1 -19.53 23.93 -5.51
CA GLY A 1 -19.80 22.78 -6.40
C GLY A 1 -18.66 21.80 -6.33
N ILE A 2 -18.79 20.60 -6.91
CA ILE A 2 -17.67 19.67 -7.05
C ILE A 2 -16.70 20.25 -8.09
N THR A 3 -15.44 20.46 -7.72
CA THR A 3 -14.39 21.04 -8.59
C THR A 3 -13.30 20.04 -8.98
N HIS A 4 -13.29 18.86 -8.35
CA HIS A 4 -12.26 17.84 -8.56
C HIS A 4 -12.90 16.45 -8.50
N LEU A 5 -12.66 15.63 -9.52
CA LEU A 5 -13.03 14.22 -9.56
C LEU A 5 -11.80 13.31 -9.50
N TRP A 6 -11.94 12.19 -8.82
CA TRP A 6 -10.89 11.16 -8.66
C TRP A 6 -11.40 9.81 -9.14
N TYR A 7 -10.52 9.05 -9.77
CA TYR A 7 -10.85 7.71 -10.27
C TYR A 7 -9.65 6.77 -10.08
N ALA A 8 -9.87 5.59 -9.51
CA ALA A 8 -8.80 4.61 -9.31
C ALA A 8 -9.07 3.32 -10.08
N THR A 9 -8.03 2.75 -10.69
CA THR A 9 -8.15 1.49 -11.44
C THR A 9 -6.83 0.72 -11.52
N SER A 10 -6.90 -0.57 -11.85
CA SER A 10 -5.70 -1.37 -12.13
C SER A 10 -5.16 -1.02 -13.52
N SER A 11 -3.83 -1.04 -13.67
CA SER A 11 -3.15 -0.87 -14.95
C SER A 11 -3.46 -1.97 -15.99
N ARG A 12 -4.14 -3.04 -15.60
CA ARG A 12 -4.63 -4.09 -16.51
C ARG A 12 -6.05 -3.83 -17.02
N ASN A 13 -6.77 -2.86 -16.46
CA ASN A 13 -8.11 -2.50 -16.91
C ASN A 13 -8.04 -1.45 -18.03
N GLU A 14 -7.58 -1.89 -19.21
CA GLU A 14 -7.40 -1.00 -20.37
C GLU A 14 -8.67 -0.25 -20.76
N SER A 15 -9.83 -0.90 -20.63
CA SER A 15 -11.13 -0.28 -20.92
C SER A 15 -11.36 0.92 -20.01
N SER A 16 -11.16 0.76 -18.70
CA SER A 16 -11.25 1.85 -17.74
C SER A 16 -10.24 2.96 -17.98
N MET A 17 -9.00 2.62 -18.31
CA MET A 17 -7.96 3.61 -18.63
C MET A 17 -8.35 4.44 -19.85
N LYS A 18 -8.79 3.78 -20.93
CA LYS A 18 -9.25 4.45 -22.16
C LYS A 18 -10.45 5.35 -21.92
N VAL A 19 -11.36 4.98 -21.02
CA VAL A 19 -12.50 5.82 -20.63
C VAL A 19 -12.02 7.04 -19.84
N ALA A 20 -11.14 6.85 -18.84
CA ALA A 20 -10.58 7.94 -18.05
C ALA A 20 -9.87 8.98 -18.96
N ASP A 21 -8.99 8.52 -19.85
CA ASP A 21 -8.27 9.36 -20.80
C ASP A 21 -9.23 10.15 -21.72
N LYS A 22 -10.27 9.47 -22.25
CA LYS A 22 -11.29 10.12 -23.10
C LYS A 22 -12.13 11.16 -22.34
N CYS A 23 -12.34 10.95 -21.05
CA CYS A 23 -13.03 11.90 -20.18
C CYS A 23 -12.11 13.04 -19.69
N GLY A 24 -10.85 13.09 -20.14
CA GLY A 24 -9.89 14.14 -19.79
C GLY A 24 -9.20 13.96 -18.45
N PHE A 25 -9.39 12.80 -17.78
CA PHE A 25 -8.64 12.49 -16.57
C PHE A 25 -7.16 12.31 -16.89
N GLN A 26 -6.30 12.63 -15.92
CA GLN A 26 -4.85 12.47 -16.00
C GLN A 26 -4.35 11.59 -14.85
N VAL A 27 -3.27 10.84 -15.06
CA VAL A 27 -2.70 9.99 -14.00
C VAL A 27 -2.00 10.87 -12.96
N ALA A 28 -2.54 10.89 -11.74
CA ALA A 28 -2.01 11.62 -10.59
C ALA A 28 -1.04 10.78 -9.75
N ASN A 29 -1.26 9.46 -9.65
CA ASN A 29 -0.38 8.57 -8.87
C ASN A 29 -0.34 7.15 -9.44
N ARG A 30 0.76 6.44 -9.16
CA ARG A 30 1.02 5.05 -9.55
C ARG A 30 1.66 4.31 -8.38
N THR A 31 1.06 3.22 -7.96
CA THR A 31 1.59 2.36 -6.89
C THR A 31 1.81 0.95 -7.42
N GLY A 32 2.86 0.27 -6.95
CA GLY A 32 3.10 -1.12 -7.32
C GLY A 32 1.97 -2.00 -6.85
N TYR A 33 1.68 -3.07 -7.60
CA TYR A 33 0.56 -3.93 -7.31
C TYR A 33 0.87 -5.38 -7.60
N PHE A 34 0.71 -6.25 -6.60
CA PHE A 34 0.73 -7.69 -6.83
C PHE A 34 -0.15 -8.45 -5.85
N ARG A 35 -0.33 -9.75 -6.11
CA ARG A 35 -1.08 -10.65 -5.25
C ARG A 35 -0.29 -11.92 -4.97
N ILE A 36 -0.54 -12.50 -3.82
CA ILE A 36 -0.11 -13.83 -3.44
C ILE A 36 -1.37 -14.61 -3.06
N TYR A 37 -1.50 -15.83 -3.57
CA TYR A 37 -2.62 -16.71 -3.26
C TYR A 37 -2.18 -17.77 -2.26
N LYS A 38 -3.12 -18.29 -1.47
CA LYS A 38 -2.90 -19.49 -0.67
C LYS A 38 -2.63 -20.71 -1.60
N PRO A 39 -1.66 -21.59 -1.29
CA PRO A 39 -0.74 -21.55 -0.15
C PRO A 39 0.29 -20.44 -0.29
N PHE A 40 0.51 -19.71 0.81
CA PHE A 40 1.49 -18.63 0.85
C PHE A 40 2.93 -19.17 0.70
N PRO A 41 3.83 -18.43 0.03
CA PRO A 41 5.18 -18.90 -0.28
C PRO A 41 6.04 -18.95 0.98
N PRO A 42 7.07 -19.82 1.02
CA PRO A 42 8.10 -19.74 2.05
C PRO A 42 8.76 -18.36 2.07
N HIS A 43 8.94 -17.81 3.26
CA HIS A 43 9.59 -16.53 3.48
C HIS A 43 10.48 -16.58 4.73
N PRO A 44 11.46 -15.67 4.90
CA PRO A 44 12.26 -15.62 6.11
C PRO A 44 11.39 -15.28 7.32
N LYS A 45 11.79 -15.73 8.51
CA LYS A 45 11.13 -15.34 9.76
C LYS A 45 11.34 -13.84 10.02
N PRO A 46 10.31 -13.11 10.52
CA PRO A 46 10.49 -11.74 10.96
C PRO A 46 11.60 -11.60 12.00
N SER A 47 12.36 -10.51 11.92
CA SER A 47 13.40 -10.16 12.87
C SER A 47 12.80 -9.83 14.24
N LEU A 48 13.49 -10.27 15.30
CA LEU A 48 13.15 -9.88 16.67
C LEU A 48 13.60 -8.45 17.01
N SER A 49 14.56 -7.89 16.26
CA SER A 49 15.08 -6.54 16.49
C SER A 49 14.27 -5.44 15.81
N ILE A 50 13.43 -5.81 14.83
CA ILE A 50 12.55 -4.86 14.14
C ILE A 50 11.19 -4.95 14.82
N VAL A 51 10.80 -3.91 15.55
CA VAL A 51 9.54 -3.90 16.31
C VAL A 51 8.61 -2.82 15.73
N PRO A 52 7.59 -3.22 14.94
CA PRO A 52 6.58 -2.29 14.45
C PRO A 52 5.71 -1.76 15.59
N MET A 53 5.38 -0.47 15.54
CA MET A 53 4.54 0.22 16.51
C MET A 53 3.25 0.71 15.86
N SER A 54 2.13 0.56 16.56
CA SER A 54 0.87 1.20 16.17
C SER A 54 0.95 2.71 16.45
N VAL A 55 0.31 3.52 15.61
CA VAL A 55 0.30 4.98 15.73
C VAL A 55 -1.11 5.54 15.54
N THR A 56 -1.38 6.69 16.16
CA THR A 56 -2.63 7.44 15.93
C THR A 56 -2.54 8.26 14.63
N PRO A 57 -3.66 8.79 14.10
CA PRO A 57 -3.64 9.60 12.89
C PRO A 57 -2.75 10.83 13.02
N GLU A 58 -2.79 11.50 14.17
CA GLU A 58 -1.98 12.69 14.47
C GLU A 58 -0.49 12.33 14.44
N ARG A 59 -0.13 11.23 15.11
CA ARG A 59 1.27 10.81 15.14
C ARG A 59 1.75 10.37 13.77
N LEU A 60 0.92 9.69 12.98
CA LEU A 60 1.26 9.32 11.62
C LEU A 60 1.44 10.55 10.73
N HIS A 61 0.56 11.54 10.85
CA HIS A 61 0.66 12.80 10.11
C HIS A 61 1.98 13.51 10.41
N ASP A 62 2.34 13.66 11.69
CA ASP A 62 3.61 14.26 12.11
C ASP A 62 4.81 13.49 11.55
N LEU A 63 4.80 12.17 11.70
CA LEU A 63 5.88 11.30 11.21
C LEU A 63 6.06 11.41 9.69
N LEU A 64 4.98 11.50 8.91
CA LEU A 64 5.03 11.68 7.47
C LEU A 64 5.53 13.08 7.06
N GLY A 65 5.23 14.11 7.88
CA GLY A 65 5.78 15.45 7.69
C GLY A 65 7.28 15.53 7.98
N GLU A 66 7.74 14.82 9.02
CA GLU A 66 9.16 14.71 9.40
C GLU A 66 9.96 13.82 8.43
N ASN A 67 9.30 12.86 7.75
CA ASN A 67 9.92 11.86 6.89
C ASN A 67 9.27 11.83 5.49
N PRO A 68 9.37 12.90 4.70
CA PRO A 68 8.68 13.01 3.40
C PRO A 68 9.13 11.92 2.40
N ASP A 69 10.38 11.47 2.50
CA ASP A 69 10.96 10.44 1.64
C ASP A 69 10.34 9.04 1.83
N LEU A 70 9.58 8.82 2.91
CA LEU A 70 8.92 7.54 3.15
C LEU A 70 7.71 7.36 2.22
N VAL A 71 6.95 8.44 2.02
CA VAL A 71 5.79 8.49 1.12
C VAL A 71 5.88 9.78 0.33
N GLU A 72 6.54 9.74 -0.82
CA GLU A 72 6.85 10.95 -1.60
C GLU A 72 5.60 11.61 -2.22
N SER A 73 4.56 10.82 -2.55
CA SER A 73 3.30 11.34 -3.10
C SER A 73 2.46 12.05 -2.05
N SER A 74 1.64 13.03 -2.48
CA SER A 74 0.59 13.66 -1.66
C SER A 74 -0.58 12.73 -1.33
N THR A 75 -0.73 11.64 -2.09
CA THR A 75 -1.79 10.64 -1.92
C THR A 75 -1.23 9.31 -1.43
N PHE A 76 -2.08 8.58 -0.71
CA PHE A 76 -1.74 7.36 -0.02
C PHE A 76 -2.69 6.24 -0.47
N PRO A 77 -2.19 5.14 -1.05
CA PRO A 77 -3.04 4.00 -1.39
C PRO A 77 -3.45 3.25 -0.11
N LEU A 78 -4.74 2.98 0.07
CA LEU A 78 -5.23 2.01 1.04
C LEU A 78 -6.15 1.04 0.32
N ALA A 79 -5.70 -0.21 0.18
CA ALA A 79 -6.38 -1.20 -0.64
C ALA A 79 -6.76 -0.61 -2.02
N TRP A 80 -8.04 -0.69 -2.42
CA TRP A 80 -8.53 -0.21 -3.72
C TRP A 80 -8.92 1.28 -3.73
N HIS A 81 -8.48 2.07 -2.76
CA HIS A 81 -8.76 3.49 -2.64
C HIS A 81 -7.48 4.30 -2.44
N PHE A 82 -7.57 5.60 -2.68
CA PHE A 82 -6.53 6.57 -2.32
C PHE A 82 -7.15 7.62 -1.42
N ASP A 83 -6.41 8.04 -0.41
CA ASP A 83 -6.73 9.24 0.38
C ASP A 83 -5.51 10.18 0.41
N PHE A 84 -5.68 11.38 0.96
CA PHE A 84 -4.61 12.35 1.11
C PHE A 84 -3.85 12.12 2.41
N LYS A 85 -2.56 12.49 2.42
CA LYS A 85 -1.74 12.51 3.64
C LYS A 85 -2.09 13.67 4.59
N THR A 86 -3.30 14.23 4.51
CA THR A 86 -3.79 15.21 5.46
C THR A 86 -4.27 14.50 6.73
N LEU A 87 -4.36 15.21 7.86
CA LEU A 87 -4.87 14.62 9.09
C LEU A 87 -6.25 13.98 8.88
N ASP A 88 -7.19 14.68 8.25
CA ASP A 88 -8.53 14.14 7.97
C ASP A 88 -8.50 12.88 7.10
N GLY A 89 -7.59 12.82 6.11
CA GLY A 89 -7.43 11.64 5.26
C GLY A 89 -6.84 10.46 6.01
N LEU A 90 -5.87 10.72 6.89
CA LEU A 90 -5.27 9.69 7.74
C LEU A 90 -6.24 9.22 8.83
N THR A 91 -7.10 10.09 9.36
CA THR A 91 -8.15 9.70 10.31
C THR A 91 -9.11 8.71 9.66
N ARG A 92 -9.64 9.02 8.47
CA ARG A 92 -10.48 8.07 7.70
C ARG A 92 -9.75 6.77 7.40
N LEU A 93 -8.45 6.85 7.09
CA LEU A 93 -7.62 5.68 6.79
C LEU A 93 -7.51 4.75 8.00
N LEU A 94 -7.23 5.30 9.19
CA LEU A 94 -7.02 4.50 10.41
C LEU A 94 -8.34 3.95 10.99
N ASP A 95 -9.49 4.53 10.64
CA ASP A 95 -10.80 3.95 11.00
C ASP A 95 -11.04 2.60 10.29
N GLU A 96 -10.46 2.40 9.11
CA GLU A 96 -10.68 1.21 8.27
C GLU A 96 -9.44 0.30 8.17
N ALA A 97 -8.32 0.68 8.79
CA ALA A 97 -7.06 -0.05 8.65
C ALA A 97 -6.21 -0.05 9.92
N MET A 98 -5.58 -1.19 10.18
CA MET A 98 -4.47 -1.24 11.13
C MET A 98 -3.24 -0.61 10.48
N VAL A 99 -2.66 0.40 11.13
CA VAL A 99 -1.44 1.07 10.66
C VAL A 99 -0.29 0.86 11.63
N LYS A 100 0.87 0.49 11.10
CA LYS A 100 2.10 0.27 11.87
C LYS A 100 3.29 0.95 11.20
N VAL A 101 4.16 1.52 12.02
CA VAL A 101 5.42 2.12 11.60
C VAL A 101 6.60 1.37 12.21
N VAL A 102 7.71 1.32 11.48
CA VAL A 102 8.99 0.84 11.98
C VAL A 102 9.90 2.05 12.12
N VAL A 103 10.41 2.26 13.32
CA VAL A 103 11.31 3.37 13.67
C VAL A 103 12.65 2.79 14.07
N ASP A 104 13.74 3.39 13.60
CA ASP A 104 15.09 2.99 14.01
C ASP A 104 15.50 3.59 15.36
N GLU A 105 16.69 3.23 15.83
CA GLU A 105 17.26 3.70 17.09
C GLU A 105 17.45 5.23 17.15
N SER A 106 17.52 5.89 15.98
CA SER A 106 17.63 7.35 15.87
C SER A 106 16.28 8.07 15.87
N GLY A 107 15.17 7.34 15.97
CA GLY A 107 13.82 7.89 15.88
C GLY A 107 13.34 8.12 14.44
N LYS A 108 14.10 7.68 13.42
CA LYS A 108 13.73 7.86 12.00
C LYS A 108 12.81 6.73 11.54
N VAL A 109 11.74 7.08 10.82
CA VAL A 109 10.82 6.09 10.27
C VAL A 109 11.46 5.41 9.06
N ARG A 110 11.57 4.08 9.12
CA ARG A 110 12.15 3.24 8.07
C ARG A 110 11.12 2.43 7.31
N GLY A 111 9.95 2.22 7.90
CA GLY A 111 8.88 1.46 7.27
C GLY A 111 7.52 1.92 7.76
N LEU A 112 6.53 1.78 6.89
CA LEU A 112 5.13 2.00 7.18
C LEU A 112 4.35 0.92 6.47
N TYR A 113 3.41 0.32 7.16
CA TYR A 113 2.46 -0.55 6.53
C TYR A 113 1.06 -0.48 7.12
N CYS A 114 0.10 -0.76 6.25
CA CYS A 114 -1.32 -0.79 6.57
C CYS A 114 -1.89 -2.16 6.23
N LEU A 115 -2.88 -2.61 6.99
CA LEU A 115 -3.69 -3.79 6.71
C LEU A 115 -5.17 -3.38 6.71
N THR A 116 -5.86 -3.77 5.64
CA THR A 116 -7.32 -3.77 5.54
C THR A 116 -7.77 -5.17 5.15
N GLU A 117 -8.84 -5.64 5.77
CA GLU A 117 -9.44 -6.93 5.46
C GLU A 117 -10.71 -6.74 4.63
N ARG A 118 -10.94 -7.65 3.68
CA ARG A 118 -12.17 -7.65 2.88
C ARG A 118 -12.65 -9.06 2.65
N GLU A 119 -13.90 -9.30 2.99
CA GLU A 119 -14.63 -10.51 2.63
C GLU A 119 -15.56 -10.23 1.44
N ARG A 120 -15.53 -11.08 0.43
CA ARG A 120 -16.45 -11.00 -0.72
C ARG A 120 -16.65 -12.37 -1.33
N ASN A 121 -17.90 -12.78 -1.54
CA ASN A 121 -18.26 -14.06 -2.17
C ASN A 121 -17.54 -15.26 -1.52
N GLU A 122 -17.51 -15.31 -0.19
CA GLU A 122 -16.81 -16.35 0.59
C GLU A 122 -15.27 -16.34 0.42
N GLU A 123 -14.69 -15.37 -0.29
CA GLU A 123 -13.23 -15.15 -0.33
C GLU A 123 -12.81 -14.06 0.65
N THR A 124 -11.82 -14.37 1.48
CA THR A 124 -11.15 -13.44 2.40
C THR A 124 -9.88 -12.90 1.75
N THR A 125 -9.75 -11.59 1.69
CA THR A 125 -8.58 -10.89 1.16
C THR A 125 -7.94 -10.02 2.24
N ALA A 126 -6.66 -10.28 2.54
CA ALA A 126 -5.83 -9.37 3.31
C ALA A 126 -5.17 -8.37 2.34
N ALA A 127 -5.54 -7.10 2.41
CA ALA A 127 -4.96 -6.04 1.59
C ALA A 127 -3.95 -5.23 2.41
N PHE A 128 -2.76 -5.09 1.84
CA PHE A 128 -1.62 -4.49 2.49
C PHE A 128 -1.12 -3.30 1.69
N THR A 129 -0.84 -2.19 2.37
CA THR A 129 -0.05 -1.09 1.80
C THR A 129 1.33 -1.10 2.45
N VAL A 130 2.40 -0.99 1.67
CA VAL A 130 3.78 -1.03 2.17
C VAL A 130 4.60 0.13 1.62
N PHE A 131 5.30 0.80 2.52
CA PHE A 131 6.35 1.76 2.23
C PHE A 131 7.58 1.45 3.08
N SER A 132 8.77 1.60 2.51
CA SER A 132 10.00 1.49 3.28
C SER A 132 11.13 2.23 2.58
N THR A 133 12.02 2.79 3.40
CA THR A 133 13.28 3.41 2.96
C THR A 133 14.49 2.50 3.17
N ASP A 134 14.30 1.32 3.76
CA ASP A 134 15.35 0.36 4.07
C ASP A 134 14.94 -1.05 3.59
N ARG A 135 15.82 -1.70 2.82
CA ARG A 135 15.50 -2.99 2.20
C ARG A 135 15.34 -4.12 3.22
N SER A 136 16.08 -4.09 4.33
CA SER A 136 15.96 -5.10 5.39
C SER A 136 14.64 -4.95 6.14
N VAL A 137 14.22 -3.71 6.40
CA VAL A 137 12.91 -3.39 6.99
C VAL A 137 11.77 -3.81 6.05
N PHE A 138 11.92 -3.57 4.75
CA PHE A 138 10.95 -4.04 3.76
C PHE A 138 10.78 -5.56 3.78
N VAL A 139 11.88 -6.32 3.78
CA VAL A 139 11.81 -7.79 3.83
C VAL A 139 11.15 -8.27 5.11
N ASP A 140 11.47 -7.65 6.25
CA ASP A 140 10.81 -7.95 7.54
C ASP A 140 9.30 -7.69 7.50
N ILE A 141 8.88 -6.53 6.97
CA ILE A 141 7.47 -6.19 6.80
C ILE A 141 6.77 -7.22 5.91
N MET A 142 7.37 -7.59 4.78
CA MET A 142 6.80 -8.58 3.87
C MET A 142 6.60 -9.94 4.55
N SER A 143 7.59 -10.42 5.31
CA SER A 143 7.44 -11.66 6.08
C SER A 143 6.28 -11.60 7.06
N ARG A 144 6.17 -10.51 7.83
CA ARG A 144 5.07 -10.32 8.79
C ARG A 144 3.70 -10.29 8.12
N MET A 145 3.60 -9.70 6.93
CA MET A 145 2.34 -9.63 6.19
C MET A 145 1.90 -10.98 5.67
N ILE A 146 2.85 -11.82 5.24
CA ILE A 146 2.54 -13.17 4.81
C ILE A 146 2.10 -14.01 6.02
N ASP A 147 2.83 -13.96 7.14
CA ASP A 147 2.43 -14.59 8.40
C ASP A 147 1.03 -14.12 8.86
N GLN A 148 0.75 -12.82 8.73
CA GLN A 148 -0.54 -12.23 9.08
C GLN A 148 -1.66 -12.72 8.17
N ALA A 149 -1.44 -12.77 6.85
CA ALA A 149 -2.43 -13.30 5.91
C ALA A 149 -2.73 -14.77 6.17
N GLU A 150 -1.72 -15.57 6.52
CA GLU A 150 -1.89 -16.96 6.92
C GLU A 150 -2.68 -17.09 8.23
N THR A 151 -2.35 -16.28 9.23
CA THR A 151 -3.04 -16.25 10.54
C THR A 151 -4.51 -15.86 10.40
N LEU A 152 -4.82 -14.91 9.51
CA LEU A 152 -6.18 -14.51 9.17
C LEU A 152 -6.95 -15.56 8.37
N GLY A 153 -6.27 -16.60 7.86
CA GLY A 153 -6.87 -17.59 6.98
C GLY A 153 -7.28 -17.04 5.62
N ALA A 154 -6.67 -15.93 5.18
CA ALA A 154 -7.02 -15.28 3.93
C ALA A 154 -6.74 -16.19 2.71
N ASP A 155 -7.61 -16.14 1.70
CA ASP A 155 -7.42 -16.85 0.43
C ASP A 155 -6.33 -16.19 -0.43
N ARG A 156 -6.15 -14.88 -0.25
CA ARG A 156 -5.10 -14.10 -0.91
C ARG A 156 -4.66 -12.91 -0.10
N ALA A 157 -3.39 -12.56 -0.28
CA ALA A 157 -2.77 -11.31 0.15
C ALA A 157 -2.59 -10.40 -1.07
N VAL A 158 -3.02 -9.15 -0.98
CA VAL A 158 -2.89 -8.14 -2.03
C VAL A 158 -1.97 -7.04 -1.52
N PHE A 159 -0.99 -6.64 -2.31
CA PHE A 159 0.02 -5.66 -1.90
C PHE A 159 -0.01 -4.43 -2.81
N PHE A 160 -0.15 -3.27 -2.18
CA PHE A 160 0.00 -1.94 -2.76
C PHE A 160 1.31 -1.35 -2.28
N LEU A 161 2.21 -1.07 -3.20
CA LEU A 161 3.61 -0.80 -2.91
C LEU A 161 4.00 0.63 -3.26
N GLY A 162 4.74 1.28 -2.37
CA GLY A 162 5.48 2.50 -2.71
C GLY A 162 6.53 2.27 -3.81
N PRO A 163 7.07 3.34 -4.43
CA PRO A 163 7.96 3.20 -5.58
C PRO A 163 9.19 2.31 -5.33
N ARG A 164 9.95 2.58 -4.25
CA ARG A 164 11.18 1.83 -3.91
C ARG A 164 10.90 0.35 -3.63
N VAL A 165 9.87 0.08 -2.83
CA VAL A 165 9.52 -1.29 -2.46
C VAL A 165 8.92 -2.08 -3.63
N THR A 166 8.34 -1.40 -4.61
CA THR A 166 7.89 -2.02 -5.88
C THR A 166 9.06 -2.66 -6.62
N GLU A 167 10.19 -1.96 -6.70
CA GLU A 167 11.40 -2.49 -7.36
C GLU A 167 12.00 -3.65 -6.55
N TRP A 168 12.07 -3.50 -5.22
CA TRP A 168 12.61 -4.55 -4.36
C TRP A 168 11.76 -5.82 -4.33
N ALA A 169 10.44 -5.69 -4.51
CA ALA A 169 9.51 -6.82 -4.51
C ALA A 169 9.84 -7.85 -5.61
N LEU A 170 10.35 -7.39 -6.76
CA LEU A 170 10.76 -8.27 -7.86
C LEU A 170 11.90 -9.22 -7.45
N GLY A 171 12.71 -8.82 -6.47
CA GLY A 171 13.80 -9.63 -5.94
C GLY A 171 13.40 -10.63 -4.85
N LEU A 172 12.10 -10.71 -4.47
CA LEU A 172 11.63 -11.60 -3.40
C LEU A 172 11.42 -13.05 -3.86
N GLY A 173 11.31 -13.29 -5.17
CA GLY A 173 11.20 -14.63 -5.75
C GLY A 173 9.79 -15.25 -5.73
N TYR A 174 8.78 -14.54 -5.21
CA TYR A 174 7.39 -15.00 -5.17
C TYR A 174 6.38 -14.05 -5.85
N VAL A 175 6.85 -13.01 -6.53
CA VAL A 175 5.99 -12.18 -7.38
C VAL A 175 5.83 -12.93 -8.71
N ALA A 176 4.62 -13.38 -9.03
CA ALA A 176 4.37 -14.06 -10.30
C ALA A 176 4.56 -13.10 -11.49
N ASP A 177 5.06 -13.62 -12.62
CA ASP A 177 5.36 -12.86 -13.84
C ASP A 177 4.19 -11.99 -14.31
N GLU A 178 2.97 -12.47 -14.11
CA GLU A 178 1.78 -11.74 -14.52
C GLU A 178 1.65 -10.37 -13.83
N PHE A 179 2.20 -10.22 -12.61
CA PHE A 179 2.19 -9.01 -11.76
C PHE A 179 3.42 -8.12 -11.96
N VAL A 180 4.42 -8.56 -12.73
CA VAL A 180 5.54 -7.71 -13.11
C VAL A 180 5.00 -6.48 -13.83
N ASP A 181 5.48 -5.30 -13.45
CA ASP A 181 5.03 -4.00 -13.93
C ASP A 181 3.54 -3.66 -13.72
N ARG A 182 2.80 -4.45 -12.95
CA ARG A 182 1.44 -4.06 -12.57
C ARG A 182 1.45 -2.88 -11.62
N ARG A 183 0.50 -1.98 -11.85
CA ARG A 183 0.29 -0.78 -11.05
C ARG A 183 -1.18 -0.64 -10.66
N PHE A 184 -1.42 0.00 -9.54
CA PHE A 184 -2.69 0.61 -9.22
C PHE A 184 -2.59 2.11 -9.47
N LEU A 185 -3.53 2.64 -10.23
CA LEU A 185 -3.47 3.98 -10.80
C LEU A 185 -4.52 4.86 -10.14
N LEU A 186 -4.12 6.08 -9.78
CA LEU A 186 -5.03 7.17 -9.43
C LEU A 186 -5.06 8.15 -10.59
N TYR A 187 -6.27 8.49 -11.01
CA TYR A 187 -6.57 9.50 -12.02
C TYR A 187 -7.28 10.68 -11.37
N GLU A 188 -7.05 11.87 -11.91
CA GLU A 188 -7.61 13.13 -11.44
C GLU A 188 -8.18 13.94 -12.61
N LEU A 189 -9.26 14.69 -12.36
CA LEU A 189 -9.86 15.62 -13.31
C LEU A 189 -10.30 16.90 -12.57
N ASN A 190 -9.68 18.01 -12.94
CA ASN A 190 -10.06 19.35 -12.47
C ASN A 190 -11.21 19.88 -13.33
N LEU A 191 -12.35 20.16 -12.69
CA LEU A 191 -13.52 20.74 -13.33
C LEU A 191 -13.40 22.27 -13.22
N SER A 192 -13.05 22.90 -14.34
CA SER A 192 -12.99 24.36 -14.49
C SER A 192 -14.34 25.04 -14.27
#